data_AF-A0A224Y0M5-F1
#
_entry.id   AF-A0A224Y0M5-F1
#
_cell.length_a   1.000
_cell.length_b   1.000
_cell.length_c   1.000
_cell.angle_alpha   90.00
_cell.angle_beta   90.00
_cell.angle_gamma   90.00
#
_symmetry.space_group_name_H-M   'P 1'
#
loop_
_entity.id
_entity.type
_entity.pdbx_description
1 polymer ?
#
loop_
_entity_poly.entity_id
_entity_poly.type
_entity_poly.pdbx_seq_one_letter_code
_entity_poly.pdbx_strand_id
1 'polypeptide(L)' 'MGFLTWAAVTGIGAAALLIPPLTVPIAGYLGFGSAGVAAGTMAAGAQSYVANVAAGTIFAKLQAAAMLAPTP' A
#
# COMPACT_ATOMS: atom_id res chain seq x y z
N MET A 1 2.40 16.82 -3.66
CA MET A 1 1.42 16.13 -2.80
C MET A 1 1.91 14.78 -2.23
N GLY A 2 3.21 14.44 -2.33
CA GLY A 2 3.72 13.11 -1.91
C GLY A 2 3.63 12.82 -0.40
N PHE A 3 3.81 13.83 0.45
CA PHE A 3 3.70 13.67 1.91
C PHE A 3 2.28 13.29 2.36
N LEU A 4 1.25 13.95 1.82
CA LEU A 4 -0.15 13.68 2.18
C LEU A 4 -0.59 12.29 1.70
N THR A 5 -0.17 11.88 0.50
CA THR A 5 -0.42 10.53 0.00
C THR A 5 0.32 9.47 0.82
N TRP A 6 1.55 9.77 1.25
CA TRP A 6 2.30 8.89 2.13
C TRP A 6 1.63 8.74 3.52
N ALA A 7 1.23 9.85 4.12
CA ALA A 7 0.54 9.85 5.40
C ALA A 7 -0.80 9.09 5.32
N ALA A 8 -1.55 9.28 4.24
CA ALA A 8 -2.80 8.56 3.99
C ALA A 8 -2.58 7.06 3.82
N VAL A 9 -1.65 6.64 2.95
CA VAL A 9 -1.31 5.22 2.72
C VAL A 9 -0.81 4.56 4.01
N THR A 10 0.01 5.27 4.79
CA THR A 10 0.54 4.75 6.06
C THR A 10 -0.55 4.62 7.12
N GLY A 11 -1.40 5.64 7.29
CA GLY A 11 -2.49 5.64 8.26
C GLY A 11 -3.57 4.60 7.93
N ILE A 12 -4.07 4.62 6.69
CA ILE A 12 -5.07 3.67 6.19
C ILE A 12 -4.50 2.25 6.19
N GLY A 13 -3.25 2.10 5.76
CA GLY A 13 -2.55 0.82 5.75
C GLY A 13 -2.36 0.23 7.14
N ALA A 14 -2.00 1.05 8.13
CA ALA A 14 -1.88 0.60 9.52
C ALA A 14 -3.22 0.09 10.05
N ALA A 15 -4.31 0.82 9.80
CA ALA A 15 -5.66 0.40 10.19
C ALA A 15 -6.08 -0.90 9.48
N ALA A 16 -5.77 -1.02 8.18
CA ALA A 16 -6.07 -2.21 7.39
C ALA A 16 -5.29 -3.45 7.85
N LEU A 17 -4.06 -3.26 8.36
CA LEU A 17 -3.25 -4.35 8.91
C LEU A 17 -3.76 -4.85 10.28
N LEU A 18 -4.50 -4.01 11.02
CA LEU A 18 -5.16 -4.44 12.28
C LEU A 18 -6.37 -5.34 12.01
N ILE A 19 -6.93 -5.31 10.80
CA ILE A 19 -8.09 -6.10 10.39
C ILE A 19 -7.69 -6.94 9.17
N PRO A 20 -7.12 -8.15 9.38
CA PRO A 20 -6.60 -9.00 8.29
C PRO A 20 -7.50 -9.19 7.06
N PRO A 21 -8.84 -9.39 7.19
CA PRO A 21 -9.69 -9.53 6.01
C PRO A 21 -9.84 -8.24 5.18
N LEU A 22 -9.56 -7.07 5.75
CA LEU A 22 -9.63 -5.78 5.06
C LEU A 22 -8.30 -5.37 4.41
N THR A 23 -7.19 -6.04 4.74
CA THR A 23 -5.86 -5.64 4.26
C THR A 23 -5.77 -5.67 2.73
N VAL A 24 -6.23 -6.75 2.10
CA VAL A 24 -6.19 -6.92 0.64
C VAL A 24 -7.08 -5.93 -0.12
N PRO A 25 -8.39 -5.78 0.19
CA PRO A 25 -9.23 -4.83 -0.53
C PRO A 25 -8.76 -3.39 -0.34
N ILE A 26 -8.33 -3.01 0.87
CA ILE A 26 -7.79 -1.66 1.10
C ILE A 26 -6.47 -1.45 0.36
N ALA A 27 -5.59 -2.44 0.31
CA ALA A 27 -4.38 -2.36 -0.51
C ALA A 27 -4.74 -2.11 -1.99
N GLY A 28 -5.76 -2.80 -2.51
CA GLY A 28 -6.32 -2.55 -3.85
C GLY A 28 -6.77 -1.11 -4.07
N TYR A 29 -7.57 -0.55 -3.15
CA TYR A 29 -8.02 0.85 -3.22
C TYR A 29 -6.89 1.87 -3.13
N LEU A 30 -5.83 1.57 -2.38
CA LEU A 30 -4.65 2.43 -2.28
C LEU A 30 -3.76 2.36 -3.53
N GLY A 31 -3.96 1.36 -4.39
CA GLY A 31 -3.23 1.17 -5.64
C GLY A 31 -2.15 0.09 -5.62
N PHE A 32 -2.20 -0.81 -4.64
CA PHE A 32 -1.39 -2.03 -4.62
C PHE A 32 -2.13 -3.15 -5.33
N GLY A 33 -1.46 -3.82 -6.26
CA GLY A 33 -1.96 -5.02 -6.92
C GLY A 33 -0.91 -6.13 -6.96
N SER A 34 -1.25 -7.22 -7.65
CA SER A 34 -0.37 -8.38 -7.83
C SER A 34 0.93 -8.07 -8.58
N ALA A 35 0.88 -7.14 -9.53
CA ALA A 35 2.05 -6.64 -10.24
C ALA A 35 2.86 -5.59 -9.46
N GLY A 36 2.41 -5.20 -8.26
CA GLY A 36 2.98 -4.13 -7.46
C GLY A 36 2.16 -2.85 -7.47
N VAL A 37 2.83 -1.71 -7.36
CA VAL A 37 2.19 -0.40 -7.21
C VAL A 37 1.78 0.14 -8.58
N ALA A 38 0.49 0.35 -8.79
CA ALA A 38 -0.03 0.90 -10.04
C ALA A 38 0.32 2.39 -10.19
N ALA A 39 0.78 2.80 -11.37
CA ALA A 39 1.12 4.19 -11.66
C ALA A 39 -0.09 5.12 -11.53
N GLY A 40 0.12 6.34 -11.02
CA GLY A 40 -0.95 7.33 -10.82
C GLY A 40 -1.83 7.10 -9.60
N THR A 41 -1.53 6.10 -8.77
CA THR A 41 -2.27 5.82 -7.53
C THR A 41 -1.71 6.51 -6.30
N MET A 42 -2.44 6.43 -5.18
CA MET A 42 -1.97 6.93 -3.89
C MET A 42 -0.69 6.22 -3.43
N ALA A 43 -0.57 4.91 -3.65
CA ALA A 43 0.63 4.14 -3.39
C ALA A 43 1.83 4.62 -4.23
N ALA A 44 1.63 4.97 -5.50
CA ALA A 44 2.70 5.55 -6.32
C ALA A 44 3.16 6.93 -5.81
N GLY A 45 2.21 7.77 -5.36
CA GLY A 45 2.52 9.05 -4.74
C GLY A 45 3.24 8.92 -3.39
N ALA A 46 2.91 7.90 -2.60
CA ALA A 46 3.62 7.58 -1.37
C ALA A 46 5.03 7.05 -1.65
N GLN A 47 5.21 6.20 -2.65
CA GLN A 47 6.52 5.66 -3.03
C GLN A 47 7.46 6.77 -3.55
N SER A 48 6.95 7.73 -4.33
CA SER A 48 7.76 8.86 -4.81
C SER A 48 8.23 9.79 -3.69
N TYR A 49 7.52 9.83 -2.56
CA TYR A 49 7.92 10.61 -1.39
C TYR A 49 8.96 9.89 -0.52
N VAL A 50 8.77 8.59 -0.27
CA VAL A 50 9.64 7.83 0.64
C VAL A 50 10.98 7.48 0.00
N ALA A 51 11.04 7.43 -1.35
CA ALA A 51 12.18 7.03 -2.18
C ALA A 51 12.66 5.59 -1.93
N ASN A 52 12.98 5.22 -0.69
CA ASN A 52 13.38 3.88 -0.27
C ASN A 52 12.36 3.29 0.72
N VAL A 53 11.56 2.32 0.26
CA VAL A 53 10.64 1.58 1.13
C VAL A 53 11.43 0.52 1.89
N ALA A 54 11.74 0.80 3.16
CA ALA A 54 12.38 -0.19 4.01
C ALA A 54 11.48 -1.41 4.24
N ALA A 55 12.09 -2.60 4.31
CA ALA A 55 11.41 -3.83 4.66
C ALA A 55 10.77 -3.72 6.05
N GLY A 56 9.54 -4.23 6.20
CA GLY A 56 8.79 -4.18 7.46
C GLY A 56 7.96 -2.91 7.68
N THR A 57 8.09 -1.89 6.82
CA THR A 57 7.19 -0.74 6.82
C THR A 57 5.75 -1.14 6.46
N ILE A 58 4.77 -0.31 6.83
CA ILE A 58 3.36 -0.52 6.49
C ILE A 58 3.17 -0.66 4.97
N PHE A 59 3.91 0.14 4.19
CA PHE A 59 3.92 0.05 2.73
C PHE A 59 4.39 -1.32 2.24
N ALA A 60 5.52 -1.82 2.76
CA ALA A 60 6.04 -3.13 2.40
C ALA A 60 5.08 -4.26 2.78
N LYS A 61 4.41 -4.15 3.93
CA LYS A 61 3.40 -5.12 4.39
C LYS A 61 2.14 -5.12 3.50
N LEU A 62 1.64 -3.94 3.13
CA LEU A 62 0.50 -3.83 2.20
C LEU A 62 0.84 -4.36 0.80
N GLN A 63 2.04 -4.04 0.31
CA GLN A 63 2.51 -4.54 -0.98
C GLN A 63 2.64 -6.07 -0.97
N ALA A 64 3.20 -6.65 0.09
CA ALA A 64 3.27 -8.10 0.24
C ALA A 64 1.87 -8.74 0.32
N ALA A 65 0.93 -8.12 1.05
CA ALA A 65 -0.44 -8.61 1.14
C ALA A 65 -1.16 -8.56 -0.22
N ALA A 66 -0.97 -7.48 -1.00
CA ALA A 66 -1.54 -7.35 -2.34
C ALA A 66 -0.94 -8.33 -3.35
N MET A 67 0.34 -8.69 -3.21
CA MET A 67 1.00 -9.71 -4.05
C MET A 67 0.61 -11.14 -3.69
N LEU A 68 0.24 -11.39 -2.44
CA LEU A 68 -0.26 -12.69 -1.96
C LEU A 68 -1.75 -12.92 -2.25
N ALA A 69 -2.50 -11.86 -2.56
CA ALA A 69 -3.89 -11.98 -2.91
C ALA A 69 -4.04 -12.78 -4.22
N PRO A 70 -4.82 -13.87 -4.24
CA PRO A 70 -5.12 -14.57 -5.48
C PRO A 70 -5.91 -13.60 -6.36
N THR A 71 -5.28 -13.14 -7.43
CA THR A 71 -5.99 -12.42 -8.48
C THR A 71 -7.05 -13.33 -9.08
N PRO A 72 -8.30 -12.87 -9.24
CA PRO A 72 -9.16 -13.45 -10.26
C PRO A 72 -8.56 -13.25 -11.67
#